data_AF-A0A284VHZ2-F1
#
_entry.id   AF-A0A284VHZ2-F1
#
_cell.length_a   1.000
_cell.length_b   1.000
_cell.length_c   1.000
_cell.angle_alpha   90.00
_cell.angle_beta   90.00
_cell.angle_gamma   90.00
#
_symmetry.space_group_name_H-M   'P 1'
#
loop_
_entity.id
_entity.type
_entity.pdbx_description
1 polymer ?
#
loop_
_entity_poly.entity_id
_entity_poly.type
_entity_poly.pdbx_seq_one_letter_code
_entity_poly.pdbx_strand_id
1 'polypeptide(L)' 'MNNSFILDKVAVRLGYDDKRMVYDELSLRAKILNRLVEENILDYYKVRDIIWNYQAKGLDGIPFEV' A
#
# COMPACT_ATOMS: atom_id res chain seq x y z
N MET A 1 -13.27 11.10 1.97
CA MET A 1 -14.48 10.81 1.17
C MET A 1 -14.19 9.50 0.44
N ASN A 2 -14.84 8.41 0.83
CA ASN A 2 -14.43 7.02 0.55
C ASN A 2 -15.58 6.30 -0.18
N ASN A 3 -15.74 6.54 -1.48
CA ASN A 3 -16.90 6.10 -2.27
C ASN A 3 -16.52 5.30 -3.53
N SER A 4 -15.37 4.65 -3.53
CA SER A 4 -14.93 3.84 -4.68
C SER A 4 -15.68 2.51 -4.71
N PHE A 5 -16.57 2.36 -5.70
CA PHE A 5 -17.31 1.12 -5.95
C PHE A 5 -16.39 -0.10 -6.14
N ILE A 6 -15.19 0.11 -6.69
CA ILE A 6 -14.21 -0.97 -6.88
C ILE A 6 -13.58 -1.38 -5.56
N LEU A 7 -13.23 -0.43 -4.69
CA LEU A 7 -12.66 -0.74 -3.39
C LEU A 7 -13.66 -1.48 -2.50
N ASP A 8 -14.94 -1.15 -2.58
CA ASP A 8 -15.98 -1.88 -1.86
C ASP A 8 -16.07 -3.35 -2.31
N LYS A 9 -15.88 -3.65 -3.60
CA LYS A 9 -15.80 -5.02 -4.10
C LYS A 9 -14.54 -5.74 -3.62
N VAL A 10 -13.41 -5.04 -3.56
CA VAL A 10 -12.16 -5.57 -3.01
C VAL A 10 -12.33 -5.91 -1.54
N ALA A 11 -12.94 -5.01 -0.75
CA ALA A 11 -13.19 -5.24 0.67
C ALA A 11 -14.02 -6.50 0.93
N VAL A 12 -15.08 -6.72 0.15
CA VAL A 12 -15.89 -7.95 0.21
C VAL A 12 -15.06 -9.19 -0.13
N ARG A 13 -14.20 -9.11 -1.16
CA ARG A 13 -13.33 -10.23 -1.56
C ARG A 13 -12.27 -10.56 -0.51
N LEU A 14 -11.77 -9.55 0.20
CA LEU A 14 -10.80 -9.70 1.29
C LEU A 14 -11.45 -10.17 2.61
N GLY A 15 -12.80 -10.16 2.69
CA GLY A 15 -13.53 -10.64 3.87
C GLY A 15 -13.53 -9.64 5.02
N TYR A 16 -13.41 -8.34 4.77
CA TYR A 16 -13.51 -7.34 5.84
C TYR A 16 -14.94 -7.20 6.36
N ASP A 17 -15.07 -7.13 7.69
CA ASP A 17 -16.34 -6.86 8.37
C ASP A 17 -16.82 -5.42 8.14
N ASP A 18 -15.90 -4.45 8.15
CA ASP A 18 -16.16 -3.07 7.72
C ASP A 18 -15.42 -2.79 6.41
N LYS A 19 -16.18 -2.48 5.35
CA LYS A 19 -15.64 -2.15 4.02
C LYS A 19 -14.70 -0.95 4.06
N ARG A 20 -14.80 -0.08 5.06
CA ARG A 20 -13.92 1.09 5.22
C ARG A 20 -12.47 0.70 5.49
N MET A 21 -12.20 -0.49 6.02
CA MET A 21 -10.84 -0.98 6.30
C MET A 21 -9.96 -1.05 5.04
N VAL A 22 -10.56 -1.24 3.86
CA VAL A 22 -9.80 -1.22 2.59
C VAL A 22 -9.18 0.14 2.30
N TYR A 23 -9.76 1.22 2.84
CA TYR A 23 -9.21 2.57 2.68
C TYR A 23 -8.00 2.79 3.59
N ASP A 24 -7.91 2.11 4.73
CA ASP A 24 -6.72 2.15 5.58
C ASP A 24 -5.54 1.49 4.85
N GLU A 25 -5.76 0.34 4.19
CA GLU A 25 -4.74 -0.26 3.33
C GLU A 25 -4.35 0.64 2.16
N LEU A 26 -5.32 1.27 1.50
CA LEU A 26 -5.04 2.22 0.42
C LEU A 26 -4.18 3.38 0.91
N SER A 27 -4.54 3.96 2.05
CA SER A 27 -3.80 5.07 2.66
C SER A 27 -2.39 4.65 3.05
N LEU A 28 -2.20 3.46 3.63
CA LEU A 28 -0.87 2.93 3.94
C LEU A 28 -0.01 2.77 2.69
N ARG A 29 -0.56 2.13 1.64
CA ARG A 29 0.17 1.92 0.38
C ARG A 29 0.52 3.26 -0.29
N ALA A 30 -0.35 4.26 -0.22
CA ALA A 30 -0.05 5.60 -0.72
C ALA A 30 1.09 6.27 0.07
N LYS A 31 1.10 6.14 1.41
CA LYS A 31 2.21 6.65 2.24
C LYS A 31 3.55 6.00 1.89
N ILE A 32 3.59 4.68 1.68
CA ILE A 32 4.80 3.97 1.25
C ILE A 32 5.34 4.56 -0.07
N LEU A 33 4.47 4.79 -1.05
CA LEU A 33 4.88 5.39 -2.33
C LEU A 33 5.36 6.84 -2.16
N ASN A 34 4.73 7.62 -1.30
CA ASN A 34 5.19 8.98 -1.00
C ASN A 34 6.58 8.96 -0.33
N ARG A 35 6.82 8.04 0.61
CA ARG A 35 8.12 7.91 1.25
C ARG A 35 9.22 7.51 0.25
N LEU A 36 8.92 6.67 -0.74
CA LEU A 36 9.86 6.40 -1.83
C LEU A 36 10.29 7.67 -2.56
N VAL A 37 9.34 8.57 -2.83
CA VAL A 37 9.63 9.86 -3.47
C VAL A 37 10.45 10.76 -2.55
N GLU A 38 10.10 10.83 -1.26
CA GLU A 38 10.80 11.63 -0.25
C GLU A 38 12.25 11.16 -0.02
N GLU A 39 12.51 9.86 -0.12
CA GLU A 39 13.85 9.25 -0.07
C GLU A 39 14.60 9.31 -1.42
N ASN A 40 14.02 9.95 -2.44
CA ASN A 40 14.56 10.02 -3.80
C ASN A 40 14.84 8.62 -4.42
N ILE A 41 14.01 7.63 -4.08
CA ILE A 41 14.06 6.28 -4.65
C ILE A 41 13.18 6.25 -5.91
N LEU A 42 13.76 6.70 -7.03
CA LEU A 42 13.07 6.83 -8.32
C LEU A 42 13.49 5.80 -9.37
N ASP A 43 14.54 5.02 -9.08
CA ASP A 43 14.99 3.96 -9.98
C ASP A 43 13.95 2.84 -10.06
N TYR A 44 13.59 2.46 -11.29
CA TYR A 44 12.55 1.47 -11.56
C TYR A 44 12.78 0.14 -10.84
N TYR A 45 14.01 -0.39 -10.87
CA TYR A 45 14.32 -1.69 -10.28
C TYR A 45 14.30 -1.60 -8.75
N LYS A 46 14.82 -0.52 -8.17
CA LYS A 46 14.70 -0.28 -6.72
C LYS A 46 13.25 -0.18 -6.26
N VAL A 47 12.42 0.58 -6.97
CA VAL A 47 10.98 0.70 -6.65
C VAL A 47 10.29 -0.66 -6.74
N ARG A 48 10.53 -1.40 -7.82
CA ARG A 48 9.97 -2.75 -8.00
C ARG A 48 10.36 -3.68 -6.85
N ASP A 49 11.62 -3.72 -6.48
CA ASP A 49 12.13 -4.63 -5.45
C ASP A 49 11.55 -4.29 -4.08
N ILE A 50 11.39 -2.99 -3.75
CA ILE A 50 10.73 -2.56 -2.51
C ILE A 50 9.25 -2.94 -2.50
N ILE A 51 8.53 -2.75 -3.61
CA ILE A 51 7.12 -3.17 -3.72
C ILE A 51 7.00 -4.69 -3.52
N TRP A 52 7.88 -5.50 -4.13
CA TRP A 52 7.86 -6.95 -3.95
C TRP A 52 8.19 -7.36 -2.52
N ASN A 53 9.17 -6.72 -1.87
CA ASN A 53 9.47 -7.00 -0.48
C ASN A 53 8.32 -6.63 0.45
N TYR A 54 7.61 -5.52 0.20
CA TYR A 54 6.40 -5.17 0.94
C TYR A 54 5.30 -6.22 0.77
N GLN A 55 5.06 -6.72 -0.44
CA GLN A 55 4.08 -7.79 -0.65
C GLN A 55 4.45 -9.09 0.06
N ALA A 56 5.75 -9.39 0.19
CA ALA A 56 6.23 -10.62 0.82
C ALA A 56 6.31 -10.54 2.36
N LYS A 57 6.63 -9.36 2.91
CA LYS A 57 7.00 -9.19 4.33
C LYS A 57 6.25 -8.07 5.05
N GLY A 58 5.35 -7.35 4.39
CA GLY A 58 4.71 -6.17 4.95
C GLY A 58 5.72 -5.05 5.22
N LEU A 59 5.54 -4.31 6.33
CA LEU A 59 6.40 -3.18 6.69
C LEU A 59 7.85 -3.59 7.00
N ASP A 60 8.10 -4.84 7.40
CA ASP A 60 9.47 -5.35 7.61
C ASP A 60 10.23 -5.52 6.28
N GLY A 61 9.53 -5.41 5.15
CA GLY A 61 10.10 -5.53 3.79
C GLY A 61 10.59 -4.21 3.20
N ILE A 62 10.35 -3.07 3.84
CA ILE A 62 10.70 -1.75 3.31
C ILE A 62 11.88 -1.12 4.09
N PRO A 63 12.73 -0.31 3.44
CA PRO A 63 13.94 0.22 4.07
C PRO A 63 13.72 1.50 4.91
N PHE A 64 12.47 1.82 5.24
CA PHE A 64 12.07 3.05 5.94
C PHE A 64 10.80 2.84 6.77
N GLU A 65 10.56 3.73 7.72
CA GLU A 65 9.35 3.77 8.55
C GLU A 65 8.23 4.58 7.85
N VAL A 66 6.96 4.29 8.19
CA VAL A 66 5.74 4.83 7.55
C VAL A 66 4.70 5.31 8.56
#